data_AF-A0ABD4W4T0-F1
#
_entry.id   AF-A0ABD4W4T0-F1
#
_cell.length_a   1.000
_cell.length_b   1.000
_cell.length_c   1.000
_cell.angle_alpha   90.00
_cell.angle_beta   90.00
_cell.angle_gamma   90.00
#
_symmetry.space_group_name_H-M   'P 1'
#
loop_
_entity.id
_entity.type
_entity.pdbx_description
1 polymer ?
#
loop_
_entity_poly.entity_id
_entity_poly.type
_entity_poly.pdbx_seq_one_letter_code
_entity_poly.pdbx_strand_id
1 'polypeptide(L)' 'MMDGLGEVDKALIVAFAVVIAIVLLSGLGIYASLRVSTHHDYGMTTVKTGDVTWVCLTDHGTTIGCDTVKEYQ' A
#
# COMPACT_ATOMS: atom_id res chain seq x y z
N MET A 1 -40.19 23.24 -3.14
CA MET A 1 -40.89 21.96 -3.39
C MET A 1 -40.04 20.84 -2.78
N MET A 2 -40.00 20.72 -1.45
CA MET A 2 -39.23 19.67 -0.74
C MET A 2 -39.93 19.30 0.58
N ASP A 3 -41.26 19.29 0.62
CA ASP A 3 -42.04 19.10 1.86
C ASP A 3 -42.81 17.76 1.89
N GLY A 4 -42.40 16.79 1.07
CA GLY A 4 -43.18 15.56 0.85
C GLY A 4 -42.39 14.27 0.90
N LEU A 5 -41.25 14.22 1.59
CA LEU A 5 -40.55 12.95 1.81
C LEU A 5 -41.21 12.25 3.00
N GLY A 6 -41.93 11.16 2.73
CA GLY A 6 -42.46 10.31 3.77
C GLY A 6 -41.34 9.65 4.59
N GLU A 7 -41.69 9.07 5.74
CA GLU A 7 -40.74 8.38 6.62
C GLU A 7 -39.92 7.30 5.88
N VAL A 8 -40.57 6.63 4.92
CA VAL A 8 -39.96 5.65 4.00
C VAL A 8 -38.95 6.25 3.03
N ASP A 9 -39.20 7.44 2.47
CA ASP A 9 -38.26 8.10 1.56
C ASP A 9 -36.99 8.55 2.30
N LYS A 10 -37.16 9.05 3.53
CA LYS A 10 -36.04 9.41 4.41
C LYS A 10 -35.22 8.17 4.80
N ALA A 11 -35.89 7.06 5.15
CA ALA A 11 -35.21 5.80 5.48
C ALA A 11 -34.46 5.22 4.27
N LEU A 12 -35.05 5.28 3.07
CA LEU A 12 -34.43 4.84 1.83
C LEU A 12 -33.16 5.64 1.52
N ILE A 13 -33.22 6.97 1.65
CA ILE A 13 -32.05 7.85 1.44
C ILE A 13 -30.94 7.55 2.44
N VAL A 14 -31.28 7.35 3.71
CA VAL A 14 -30.30 6.98 4.73
C VAL A 14 -29.67 5.63 4.40
N ALA A 15 -30.46 4.64 4.00
CA ALA A 15 -29.94 3.33 3.59
C ALA A 15 -28.99 3.44 2.40
N PHE A 16 -29.34 4.22 1.37
CA PHE A 16 -28.45 4.47 0.22
C PHE A 16 -27.16 5.18 0.64
N ALA A 17 -27.23 6.20 1.50
CA ALA A 17 -26.05 6.90 2.00
C ALA A 17 -25.11 5.95 2.75
N VAL A 18 -25.66 5.05 3.57
CA VAL A 18 -24.87 4.03 4.29
C VAL A 18 -24.21 3.05 3.32
N VAL A 19 -24.93 2.56 2.31
CA VAL A 19 -24.37 1.66 1.29
C VAL A 19 -23.23 2.34 0.54
N ILE A 20 -23.41 3.59 0.12
CA ILE A 20 -22.37 4.37 -0.57
C ILE A 20 -21.14 4.53 0.35
N ALA A 21 -21.33 4.85 1.63
CA ALA A 21 -20.24 4.97 2.59
C ALA A 21 -19.44 3.67 2.74
N ILE A 22 -20.12 2.53 2.83
CA ILE A 22 -19.48 1.20 2.92
C ILE A 22 -18.67 0.89 1.65
N VAL A 23 -19.22 1.18 0.47
CA VAL A 23 -18.53 0.96 -0.81
C VAL A 23 -17.29 1.85 -0.92
N LEU A 24 -17.39 3.12 -0.53
CA LEU A 24 -16.25 4.04 -0.55
C LEU A 24 -15.16 3.60 0.44
N LEU A 25 -15.52 3.21 1.66
CA LEU A 25 -14.56 2.75 2.67
C LEU A 25 -13.86 1.45 2.26
N SER A 26 -14.62 0.48 1.73
CA SER A 26 -14.05 -0.78 1.25
C SER A 26 -13.16 -0.56 0.02
N GLY A 27 -13.57 0.28 -0.94
CA GLY A 27 -12.75 0.66 -2.08
C GLY A 27 -11.44 1.35 -1.67
N LEU A 28 -11.50 2.25 -0.69
CA LEU A 28 -10.31 2.96 -0.17
C LEU A 28 -9.34 1.99 0.52
N GLY A 29 -9.86 1.04 1.30
CA GLY A 29 -9.05 0.02 1.98
C GLY A 29 -8.34 -0.91 1.01
N ILE A 30 -9.03 -1.38 -0.05
CA ILE A 30 -8.44 -2.22 -1.09
C ILE A 30 -7.37 -1.43 -1.86
N TYR A 31 -7.65 -0.18 -2.22
CA TYR A 31 -6.70 0.67 -2.93
C TYR A 31 -5.41 0.92 -2.13
N ALA A 32 -5.54 1.23 -0.84
CA ALA A 32 -4.40 1.41 0.05
C ALA A 32 -3.58 0.11 0.19
N SER A 33 -4.26 -1.03 0.36
CA SER A 33 -3.60 -2.34 0.48
C SER A 33 -2.81 -2.71 -0.77
N LEU A 34 -3.40 -2.48 -1.95
CA LEU A 34 -2.70 -2.70 -3.22
C LEU A 34 -1.50 -1.78 -3.38
N ARG A 35 -1.65 -0.48 -3.07
CA ARG A 35 -0.53 0.46 -3.16
C ARG A 35 0.64 0.07 -2.26
N VAL A 36 0.38 -0.34 -1.02
CA VAL A 36 1.41 -0.83 -0.10
C VAL A 36 2.07 -2.10 -0.64
N SER A 37 1.30 -3.04 -1.19
CA SER A 37 1.86 -4.27 -1.76
C SER A 37 2.70 -4.06 -3.02
N THR A 38 2.45 -2.97 -3.77
CA THR A 38 3.20 -2.64 -5.00
C THR A 38 4.34 -1.65 -4.78
N HIS A 39 4.48 -1.13 -3.56
CA HIS A 39 5.58 -0.24 -3.24
C HIS A 39 6.79 -1.10 -2.89
N HIS A 40 7.71 -1.22 -3.85
CA HIS A 40 8.99 -1.85 -3.59
C HIS A 40 9.67 -1.19 -2.39
N ASP A 41 9.90 -1.97 -1.33
CA ASP A 41 10.71 -1.57 -0.20
C ASP A 41 12.16 -2.01 -0.46
N TYR A 42 12.85 -1.19 -1.26
CA TYR A 42 14.26 -1.40 -1.54
C TYR A 42 15.10 -1.09 -0.30
N GLY A 43 15.78 -2.11 0.22
CA GLY A 43 16.77 -2.00 1.29
C GLY A 43 18.16 -2.37 0.81
N MET A 44 19.20 -1.81 1.43
CA MET A 44 20.58 -2.27 1.20
C MET A 44 21.13 -2.95 2.45
N THR A 45 21.79 -4.09 2.25
CA THR A 45 22.46 -4.83 3.31
C THR A 45 23.92 -5.05 2.93
N THR A 46 24.84 -4.89 3.87
CA THR A 46 26.27 -5.16 3.63
C THR A 46 26.63 -6.53 4.15
N VAL A 47 27.20 -7.37 3.30
CA VAL A 47 27.62 -8.73 3.65
C VAL A 47 29.14 -8.84 3.44
N LYS A 48 29.85 -9.35 4.44
CA LYS A 48 31.29 -9.59 4.36
C LYS A 48 31.55 -11.07 4.12
N THR A 49 32.20 -11.39 3.00
CA THR A 49 32.58 -12.76 2.64
C THR A 49 34.09 -12.82 2.46
N GLY A 50 34.79 -13.31 3.47
CA GLY A 50 36.25 -13.23 3.53
C GLY A 50 36.72 -11.78 3.63
N ASP A 51 37.56 -11.35 2.70
CA ASP A 51 38.07 -9.98 2.61
C ASP A 51 37.23 -9.05 1.74
N VAL A 52 36.22 -9.60 1.03
CA VAL A 52 35.37 -8.82 0.13
C VAL A 52 34.11 -8.36 0.86
N THR A 53 33.82 -7.07 0.75
CA THR A 53 32.56 -6.49 1.23
C THR A 53 31.62 -6.28 0.05
N TRP A 54 30.43 -6.86 0.16
CA TRP A 54 29.36 -6.78 -0.81
C TRP A 54 28.26 -5.86 -0.30
N VAL A 55 27.68 -5.07 -1.18
CA VAL A 55 26.41 -4.39 -0.92
C VAL A 55 25.31 -5.12 -1.70
N CYS A 56 24.36 -5.67 -0.97
CA CYS A 56 23.25 -6.43 -1.50
C CYS A 56 21.97 -5.58 -1.46
N LEU A 57 21.36 -5.41 -2.63
CA LEU A 57 20.04 -4.83 -2.76
C LEU A 57 19.00 -5.90 -2.40
N THR A 58 18.08 -5.51 -1.54
CA THR A 58 16.97 -6.34 -1.06
C THR A 58 15.67 -5.68 -1.46
N ASP A 59 14.71 -6.50 -1.80
CA ASP A 59 13.33 -6.11 -2.06
C ASP A 59 12.41 -6.97 -1.20
N HIS A 60 11.61 -6.35 -0.34
CA HIS A 60 10.76 -7.06 0.64
C HIS A 60 11.52 -8.15 1.43
N GLY A 61 12.77 -7.88 1.79
CA GLY A 61 13.63 -8.80 2.53
C GLY A 61 14.26 -9.93 1.68
N THR A 62 13.99 -9.99 0.37
CA THR A 62 14.62 -10.93 -0.55
C THR A 62 15.79 -10.25 -1.27
N THR A 63 16.97 -10.87 -1.26
CA THR A 63 18.14 -10.35 -2.01
C THR A 63 17.91 -10.50 -3.51
N ILE A 64 17.92 -9.37 -4.23
CA ILE A 64 17.73 -9.33 -5.69
C ILE A 64 19.04 -9.13 -6.46
N GLY A 65 20.08 -8.61 -5.82
CA GLY A 65 21.41 -8.47 -6.42
C GLY A 65 22.45 -8.00 -5.43
N CYS A 66 23.73 -8.32 -5.67
CA CYS A 66 24.85 -7.86 -4.86
C CYS A 66 25.97 -7.33 -5.74
N ASP A 67 26.57 -6.22 -5.35
CA ASP A 67 27.74 -5.64 -6.00
C ASP A 67 28.90 -5.54 -5.01
N THR A 68 30.14 -5.60 -5.50
CA THR A 68 31.32 -5.38 -4.68
C THR A 68 31.48 -3.90 -4.40
N VAL A 69 31.65 -3.52 -3.14
CA VAL A 69 31.92 -2.12 -2.81
C VAL A 69 33.33 -1.78 -3.27
N LYS A 70 33.46 -1.16 -4.45
CA LYS A 70 34.69 -0.45 -4.81
C LYS A 70 34.64 0.90 -4.12
N GLU A 71 35.49 1.04 -3.10
CA GLU A 71 35.75 2.34 -2.47
C GLU A 71 36.24 3.28 -3.58
N TYR A 72 35.43 4.29 -3.93
CA TYR A 72 35.90 5.34 -4.82
C TYR A 72 36.97 6.11 -4.05
N GLN A 73 38.23 6.00 -4.50
CA GLN A 73 39.33 6.87 -4.05
C GLN A 73 39.16 8.28 -4.58
#